data_AF-A0A6A5TY27-F1
#
_entry.id   AF-A0A6A5TY27-F1
#
_cell.length_a   1.000
_cell.length_b   1.000
_cell.length_c   1.000
_cell.angle_alpha   90.00
_cell.angle_beta   90.00
_cell.angle_gamma   90.00
#
_symmetry.space_group_name_H-M   'P 1'
#
loop_
_entity.id
_entity.type
_entity.pdbx_description
1 polymer ?
#
loop_
_entity_poly.entity_id
_entity_poly.type
_entity_poly.pdbx_seq_one_letter_code
_entity_poly.pdbx_strand_id
1 'polypeptide(L)'
;MEHPQLKPIHLPLELVLNIVTCSLPKPDVLLAPSHPITQLLLSFTLVCKETKRLADRYLLRHCVYLSSETRLSSYLSMIPDRRPELKNITALYLAPLGDTRDDRPTAILVRELFNYACTTLKRVIIDIPLRSLYPDESYMGVRRILREGFQRLENLEEVVSVRDEFVTPHKLIVADQATTNGTICADNLVSKSR
;
A
#
# COMPACT_ATOMS: atom_id res chain seq x y z
N MET A 1 -55.89 -21.70 9.00
CA MET A 1 -55.20 -20.72 8.14
C MET A 1 -53.72 -21.08 8.18
N GLU A 2 -53.24 -21.86 7.22
CA GLU A 2 -51.83 -22.22 7.10
C GLU A 2 -51.08 -21.08 6.40
N HIS A 3 -50.02 -20.58 7.04
CA HIS A 3 -49.11 -19.62 6.43
C HIS A 3 -48.22 -20.36 5.40
N PRO A 4 -48.10 -19.87 4.15
CA PRO A 4 -47.20 -20.48 3.18
C PRO A 4 -45.76 -20.32 3.65
N GLN A 5 -45.15 -21.45 4.02
CA GLN A 5 -43.74 -21.54 4.40
C GLN A 5 -42.87 -21.26 3.16
N LEU A 6 -42.35 -20.04 3.06
CA LEU A 6 -41.38 -19.66 2.04
C LEU A 6 -40.07 -20.42 2.31
N LYS A 7 -39.69 -21.29 1.38
CA LYS A 7 -38.43 -22.04 1.43
C LYS A 7 -37.27 -21.05 1.41
N PRO A 8 -36.33 -21.07 2.37
CA PRO A 8 -35.23 -20.12 2.40
C PRO A 8 -34.37 -20.30 1.15
N ILE A 9 -34.28 -19.24 0.35
CA ILE A 9 -33.39 -19.18 -0.80
C ILE A 9 -32.00 -18.85 -0.25
N HIS A 10 -31.13 -19.84 -0.22
CA HIS A 10 -29.73 -19.65 0.14
C HIS A 10 -28.97 -19.14 -1.08
N LEU A 11 -28.35 -17.97 -0.95
CA LEU A 11 -27.48 -17.43 -1.98
C LEU A 11 -26.20 -18.28 -2.05
N PRO A 12 -25.83 -18.84 -3.22
CA PRO A 12 -24.57 -19.53 -3.39
C PRO A 12 -23.38 -18.64 -3.02
N LEU A 13 -22.40 -19.21 -2.33
CA LEU A 13 -21.22 -18.47 -1.85
C LEU A 13 -20.45 -17.84 -3.02
N GLU A 14 -20.40 -18.52 -4.15
CA GLU A 14 -19.74 -18.06 -5.37
C GLU A 14 -20.28 -16.72 -5.84
N LEU A 15 -21.59 -16.49 -5.72
CA LEU A 15 -22.21 -15.22 -6.07
C LEU A 15 -21.80 -14.11 -5.11
N VAL A 16 -21.71 -14.41 -3.80
CA VAL A 16 -21.21 -13.45 -2.80
C VAL A 16 -19.76 -13.08 -3.11
N LEU A 17 -18.90 -14.06 -3.36
CA LEU A 17 -17.48 -13.82 -3.69
C LEU A 17 -17.32 -13.05 -5.01
N ASN A 18 -18.20 -13.29 -5.99
CA ASN A 18 -18.22 -12.55 -7.24
C ASN A 18 -18.63 -11.08 -7.03
N ILE A 19 -19.67 -10.82 -6.22
CA ILE A 19 -20.08 -9.45 -5.86
C ILE A 19 -18.92 -8.67 -5.23
N VAL A 20 -18.19 -9.29 -4.28
CA VAL A 20 -17.01 -8.68 -3.67
C VAL A 20 -15.96 -8.34 -4.73
N THR A 21 -15.67 -9.27 -5.64
CA THR A 21 -14.64 -9.10 -6.68
C THR A 21 -15.02 -8.03 -7.70
N CYS A 22 -16.29 -7.97 -8.12
CA CYS A 22 -16.80 -6.94 -9.04
C CYS A 22 -16.84 -5.54 -8.42
N SER A 23 -16.85 -5.44 -7.09
CA SER A 23 -16.86 -4.15 -6.38
C SER A 23 -15.47 -3.50 -6.30
N LEU A 24 -14.42 -4.17 -6.75
CA LEU A 24 -13.03 -3.70 -6.63
C LEU A 24 -12.63 -2.74 -7.76
N PRO A 25 -11.70 -1.81 -7.48
CA PRO A 25 -11.10 -0.99 -8.52
C PRO A 25 -10.17 -1.83 -9.42
N LYS A 26 -9.58 -1.18 -10.42
CA LYS A 26 -8.49 -1.76 -11.22
C LYS A 26 -7.38 -2.31 -10.30
N PRO A 27 -6.67 -3.37 -10.74
CA PRO A 27 -5.53 -3.90 -10.00
C PRO A 27 -4.52 -2.77 -9.73
N ASP A 28 -3.89 -2.85 -8.56
CA ASP A 28 -2.76 -2.01 -8.15
C ASP A 28 -3.12 -0.53 -7.82
N VAL A 29 -4.42 -0.22 -7.71
CA VAL A 29 -4.92 1.01 -7.08
C VAL A 29 -4.92 0.87 -5.57
N LEU A 30 -4.34 1.86 -4.88
CA LEU A 30 -4.34 1.93 -3.42
C LEU A 30 -5.59 2.65 -2.91
N LEU A 31 -6.31 2.03 -1.97
CA LEU A 31 -7.58 2.50 -1.42
C LEU A 31 -7.40 2.97 0.02
N ALA A 32 -7.73 4.23 0.30
CA ALA A 32 -7.64 4.81 1.63
C ALA A 32 -8.46 4.00 2.67
N PRO A 33 -8.08 4.03 3.96
CA PRO A 33 -8.88 3.40 5.02
C PRO A 33 -10.34 3.90 5.06
N SER A 34 -10.56 5.17 4.72
CA SER A 34 -11.90 5.79 4.67
C SER A 34 -12.68 5.45 3.40
N HIS A 35 -12.10 4.74 2.43
CA HIS A 35 -12.75 4.45 1.16
C HIS A 35 -13.89 3.43 1.36
N PRO A 36 -15.06 3.61 0.71
CA PRO A 36 -16.21 2.71 0.88
C PRO A 36 -15.90 1.25 0.55
N ILE A 37 -15.07 1.00 -0.47
CA ILE A 37 -14.62 -0.36 -0.81
C ILE A 37 -13.77 -0.97 0.31
N THR A 38 -12.91 -0.20 0.99
CA THR A 38 -12.12 -0.70 2.12
C THR A 38 -13.03 -1.09 3.28
N GLN A 39 -14.05 -0.27 3.58
CA GLN A 39 -15.05 -0.56 4.61
C GLN A 39 -15.91 -1.78 4.26
N LEU A 40 -16.25 -1.94 2.98
CA LEU A 40 -16.93 -3.13 2.46
C LEU A 40 -16.09 -4.39 2.69
N LEU A 41 -14.80 -4.36 2.30
CA LEU A 41 -13.89 -5.48 2.52
C LEU A 41 -13.75 -5.82 4.00
N LEU A 42 -13.58 -4.82 4.86
CA LEU A 42 -13.55 -5.02 6.32
C LEU A 42 -14.82 -5.69 6.83
N SER A 43 -15.99 -5.28 6.34
CA SER A 43 -17.26 -5.92 6.69
C SER A 43 -17.27 -7.41 6.29
N PHE A 44 -16.79 -7.74 5.09
CA PHE A 44 -16.67 -9.13 4.63
C PHE A 44 -15.65 -9.96 5.40
N THR A 45 -14.70 -9.36 6.12
CA THR A 45 -13.81 -10.10 7.04
C THR A 45 -14.50 -10.66 8.28
N LEU A 46 -15.73 -10.20 8.56
CA LEU A 46 -16.50 -10.56 9.75
C LEU A 46 -17.67 -11.51 9.45
N VAL A 47 -18.03 -11.73 8.19
CA VAL A 47 -19.21 -12.52 7.79
C VAL A 47 -18.98 -14.02 7.93
N CYS A 48 -18.04 -14.59 7.16
CA CYS A 48 -17.68 -16.02 7.24
C CYS A 48 -16.20 -16.25 6.91
N LYS A 49 -15.73 -17.49 7.02
CA LYS A 49 -14.32 -17.84 6.80
C LYS A 49 -13.89 -17.59 5.35
N GLU A 50 -14.74 -17.92 4.39
CA GLU A 50 -14.45 -17.83 2.96
C GLU A 50 -14.42 -16.37 2.50
N THR A 51 -15.41 -15.56 2.90
CA THR A 51 -15.40 -14.12 2.62
C THR A 51 -14.23 -13.44 3.30
N LYS A 52 -13.87 -13.86 4.51
CA LYS A 52 -12.70 -13.35 5.23
C LYS A 52 -11.41 -13.61 4.47
N ARG A 53 -11.17 -14.85 4.01
CA ARG A 53 -9.96 -15.19 3.25
C ARG A 53 -9.84 -14.36 1.97
N LEU A 54 -10.95 -14.14 1.27
CA LEU A 54 -10.97 -13.32 0.06
C LEU A 54 -10.75 -11.83 0.38
N ALA A 55 -11.44 -11.31 1.39
CA ALA A 55 -11.32 -9.91 1.80
C ALA A 55 -9.92 -9.58 2.34
N ASP A 56 -9.33 -10.44 3.17
CA ASP A 56 -7.95 -10.26 3.68
C ASP A 56 -6.96 -10.18 2.50
N ARG A 57 -7.11 -11.03 1.47
CA ARG A 57 -6.26 -10.98 0.28
C ARG A 57 -6.39 -9.65 -0.47
N TYR A 58 -7.60 -9.12 -0.61
CA TYR A 58 -7.83 -7.84 -1.28
C TYR A 58 -7.37 -6.64 -0.44
N LEU A 59 -7.50 -6.69 0.88
CA LEU A 59 -6.96 -5.68 1.79
C LEU A 59 -5.43 -5.60 1.69
N LEU A 60 -4.74 -6.74 1.58
CA LEU A 60 -3.29 -6.77 1.38
C LEU A 60 -2.86 -6.29 -0.01
N ARG A 61 -3.75 -6.37 -0.99
CA ARG A 61 -3.48 -5.88 -2.34
C ARG A 61 -3.72 -4.38 -2.49
N HIS A 62 -4.77 -3.86 -1.87
CA HIS A 62 -5.26 -2.50 -2.12
C HIS A 62 -5.17 -1.55 -0.92
N CYS A 63 -5.00 -2.02 0.31
CA CYS A 63 -5.27 -1.21 1.51
C CYS A 63 -4.10 -1.19 2.52
N VAL A 64 -2.86 -1.35 2.07
CA VAL A 64 -1.70 -1.36 2.97
C VAL A 64 -1.22 0.07 3.24
N TYR A 65 -1.63 0.61 4.38
CA TYR A 65 -1.25 1.95 4.86
C TYR A 65 -0.40 1.83 6.12
N LEU A 66 0.89 2.14 6.00
CA LEU A 66 1.83 2.18 7.11
C LEU A 66 2.22 3.64 7.38
N SER A 67 1.35 4.31 8.13
CA SER A 67 1.43 5.76 8.41
C SER A 67 2.22 6.12 9.67
N SER A 68 2.68 5.14 10.44
CA SER A 68 3.43 5.37 11.68
C SER A 68 4.42 4.24 11.94
N GLU A 69 5.47 4.54 12.70
CA GLU A 69 6.44 3.53 13.16
C GLU A 69 5.77 2.37 13.90
N THR A 70 4.81 2.66 14.79
CA THR A 70 4.08 1.64 15.56
C THR A 70 3.35 0.64 14.66
N ARG A 71 2.70 1.13 13.59
CA ARG A 71 2.01 0.27 12.62
C ARG A 71 3.01 -0.54 11.79
N LEU A 72 4.13 0.06 11.41
CA LEU A 72 5.20 -0.61 10.68
C LEU A 72 5.83 -1.74 11.52
N SER A 73 6.18 -1.47 12.78
CA SER A 73 6.75 -2.45 13.71
C SER A 73 5.77 -3.60 14.02
N SER A 74 4.50 -3.25 14.30
CA SER A 74 3.45 -4.27 14.47
C SER A 74 3.23 -5.10 13.21
N TYR A 75 3.34 -4.50 12.03
CA TYR A 75 3.23 -5.22 10.76
C TYR A 75 4.37 -6.21 10.58
N LEU A 76 5.61 -5.76 10.76
CA LEU A 76 6.82 -6.58 10.60
C LEU A 76 6.88 -7.75 11.57
N SER A 77 6.50 -7.55 12.82
CA SER A 77 6.43 -8.61 13.83
C SER A 77 5.41 -9.71 13.51
N MET A 78 4.41 -9.43 12.68
CA MET A 78 3.41 -10.43 12.26
C MET A 78 3.87 -11.30 11.10
N ILE A 79 4.81 -10.83 10.26
CA ILE A 79 5.23 -11.52 9.03
C ILE A 79 5.85 -12.91 9.29
N PRO A 80 6.88 -13.06 10.15
CA PRO A 80 7.59 -14.33 10.27
C PRO A 80 6.73 -15.44 10.90
N ASP A 81 5.96 -15.13 11.94
CA ASP A 81 5.34 -16.16 12.78
C ASP A 81 3.83 -16.33 12.58
N ARG A 82 3.11 -15.26 12.21
CA ARG A 82 1.64 -15.26 12.26
C ARG A 82 0.99 -15.20 10.89
N ARG A 83 1.56 -14.40 9.98
CA ARG A 83 0.93 -14.08 8.69
C ARG A 83 1.98 -13.92 7.59
N PRO A 84 2.53 -15.03 7.07
CA PRO A 84 3.50 -14.98 5.97
C PRO A 84 2.92 -14.37 4.69
N GLU A 85 1.61 -14.33 4.53
CA GLU A 85 0.92 -13.67 3.41
C GLU A 85 1.14 -12.15 3.37
N LEU A 86 1.52 -11.52 4.49
CA LEU A 86 1.83 -10.09 4.55
C LEU A 86 3.06 -9.71 3.72
N LYS A 87 3.93 -10.66 3.37
CA LYS A 87 5.07 -10.35 2.49
C LYS A 87 4.64 -10.09 1.04
N ASN A 88 3.47 -10.57 0.63
CA ASN A 88 3.02 -10.56 -0.77
C ASN A 88 2.27 -9.27 -1.15
N ILE A 89 2.63 -8.15 -0.54
CA ILE A 89 2.03 -6.85 -0.86
C ILE A 89 2.49 -6.37 -2.23
N THR A 90 1.60 -5.70 -2.94
CA THR A 90 1.83 -5.20 -4.31
C THR A 90 1.78 -3.67 -4.39
N ALA A 91 0.98 -3.04 -3.54
CA ALA A 91 0.90 -1.59 -3.38
C ALA A 91 0.99 -1.22 -1.89
N LEU A 92 1.73 -0.15 -1.58
CA LEU A 92 1.97 0.32 -0.22
C LEU A 92 1.93 1.85 -0.13
N TYR A 93 1.27 2.38 0.90
CA TYR A 93 1.49 3.75 1.37
C TYR A 93 2.38 3.74 2.61
N LEU A 94 3.42 4.57 2.59
CA LEU A 94 4.45 4.62 3.61
C LEU A 94 4.68 6.06 4.06
N ALA A 95 4.31 6.36 5.31
CA ALA A 95 4.54 7.66 5.95
C ALA A 95 5.10 7.57 7.40
N PRO A 96 6.04 6.67 7.73
CA PRO A 96 6.36 6.41 9.13
C PRO A 96 7.33 7.43 9.73
N LEU A 97 8.04 8.23 8.93
CA LEU A 97 9.10 9.15 9.40
C LEU A 97 8.60 10.51 9.91
N GLY A 98 7.30 10.82 9.80
CA GLY A 98 6.75 12.10 10.27
C GLY A 98 7.56 13.31 9.80
N ASP A 99 7.75 14.29 10.70
CA ASP A 99 8.60 15.47 10.47
C ASP A 99 10.02 15.33 11.04
N THR A 100 10.33 14.18 11.65
CA THR A 100 11.64 13.89 12.25
C THR A 100 12.65 13.48 11.18
N ARG A 101 13.63 14.35 10.93
CA ARG A 101 14.60 14.23 9.81
C ARG A 101 15.61 13.08 9.97
N ASP A 102 15.80 12.51 11.15
CA ASP A 102 16.88 11.53 11.42
C ASP A 102 16.41 10.26 12.18
N ASP A 103 15.24 9.74 11.82
CA ASP A 103 14.73 8.49 12.41
C ASP A 103 15.35 7.23 11.78
N ARG A 104 16.55 6.88 12.28
CA ARG A 104 17.26 5.66 11.91
C ARG A 104 16.51 4.35 12.23
N PRO A 105 15.91 4.14 13.42
CA PRO A 105 15.20 2.89 13.69
C PRO A 105 14.05 2.69 12.70
N THR A 106 13.25 3.74 12.42
CA THR A 106 12.20 3.64 11.41
C THR A 106 12.76 3.34 10.02
N ALA A 107 13.87 3.96 9.62
CA ALA A 107 14.52 3.66 8.32
C ALA A 107 14.95 2.19 8.20
N ILE A 108 15.46 1.58 9.27
CA ILE A 108 15.81 0.16 9.30
C ILE A 108 14.55 -0.69 9.12
N LEU A 109 13.46 -0.37 9.82
CA LEU A 109 12.19 -1.08 9.67
C LEU A 109 11.66 -0.99 8.23
N VAL A 110 11.76 0.18 7.59
CA VAL A 110 11.38 0.34 6.17
C VAL A 110 12.22 -0.56 5.27
N ARG A 111 13.55 -0.61 5.49
CA ARG A 111 14.42 -1.50 4.73
C ARG A 111 14.03 -2.96 4.91
N GLU A 112 13.72 -3.39 6.14
CA GLU A 112 13.27 -4.76 6.40
C GLU A 112 11.93 -5.06 5.74
N LEU A 113 10.99 -4.11 5.71
CA LEU A 113 9.74 -4.26 4.97
C LEU A 113 10.01 -4.49 3.47
N PHE A 114 10.91 -3.71 2.88
CA PHE A 114 11.29 -3.88 1.47
C PHE A 114 12.02 -5.20 1.22
N ASN A 115 12.77 -5.73 2.20
CA ASN A 115 13.34 -7.07 2.10
C ASN A 115 12.25 -8.14 2.03
N TYR A 116 11.19 -8.04 2.84
CA TYR A 116 10.08 -8.98 2.79
C TYR A 116 9.28 -8.88 1.48
N ALA A 117 9.07 -7.67 0.97
CA ALA A 117 8.23 -7.42 -0.20
C ALA A 117 9.01 -7.28 -1.53
N CYS A 118 10.31 -7.62 -1.55
CA CYS A 118 11.23 -7.35 -2.66
C CYS A 118 10.76 -7.86 -4.03
N THR A 119 10.09 -9.01 -4.07
CA THR A 119 9.65 -9.67 -5.29
C THR A 119 8.19 -9.40 -5.65
N THR A 120 7.41 -8.75 -4.79
CA THR A 120 5.96 -8.57 -5.02
C THR A 120 5.55 -7.12 -5.13
N LEU A 121 6.30 -6.21 -4.53
CA LEU A 121 5.96 -4.80 -4.46
C LEU A 121 6.15 -4.12 -5.82
N LYS A 122 5.04 -3.61 -6.38
CA LYS A 122 4.99 -2.94 -7.68
C LYS A 122 4.82 -1.43 -7.57
N ARG A 123 4.10 -0.97 -6.55
CA ARG A 123 3.78 0.44 -6.35
C ARG A 123 4.07 0.86 -4.91
N VAL A 124 4.77 1.98 -4.73
CA VAL A 124 4.95 2.59 -3.41
C VAL A 124 4.61 4.08 -3.46
N ILE A 125 3.76 4.50 -2.53
CA ILE A 125 3.47 5.91 -2.26
C ILE A 125 4.19 6.28 -0.97
N ILE A 126 5.06 7.28 -1.05
CA ILE A 126 5.95 7.68 0.03
C ILE A 126 5.60 9.11 0.46
N ASP A 127 5.23 9.25 1.71
CA ASP A 127 5.03 10.54 2.37
C ASP A 127 6.14 10.73 3.40
N ILE A 128 7.36 10.97 2.90
CA ILE A 128 8.57 11.18 3.69
C ILE A 128 9.29 12.41 3.11
N PRO A 129 9.73 13.38 3.93
CA PRO A 129 10.42 14.57 3.45
C PRO A 129 11.87 14.25 3.04
N LEU A 130 12.05 13.67 1.85
CA LEU A 130 13.36 13.24 1.31
C LEU A 130 14.30 14.40 0.96
N ARG A 131 13.80 15.58 0.60
CA ARG A 131 14.60 16.79 0.34
C ARG A 131 15.25 17.33 1.61
N SER A 132 14.62 17.10 2.76
CA SER A 132 15.14 17.51 4.05
C SER A 132 16.34 16.65 4.52
N LEU A 133 16.61 15.54 3.83
CA LEU A 133 17.72 14.63 4.11
C LEU A 133 19.03 15.00 3.37
N TYR A 134 19.13 16.22 2.83
CA TYR A 134 20.34 16.74 2.21
C TYR A 134 21.15 17.57 3.22
N PRO A 135 22.50 17.46 3.28
CA PRO A 135 23.41 16.68 2.42
C PRO A 135 23.56 15.21 2.85
N ASP A 136 24.29 14.41 2.07
CA ASP A 136 24.62 12.99 2.33
C ASP A 136 25.27 12.72 3.71
N GLU A 137 25.60 13.77 4.45
CA GLU A 137 25.93 13.79 5.88
C GLU A 137 24.70 13.83 6.79
N SER A 138 23.57 13.21 6.42
CA SER A 138 22.51 12.94 7.41
C SER A 138 23.18 12.24 8.59
N TYR A 139 23.12 12.84 9.79
CA TYR A 139 23.91 12.41 10.96
C TYR A 139 23.81 10.91 11.25
N MET A 140 22.72 10.28 10.82
CA MET A 140 22.39 8.88 11.08
C MET A 140 22.37 7.96 9.84
N GLY A 141 22.73 8.46 8.65
CA GLY A 141 22.80 7.65 7.42
C GLY A 141 21.45 7.10 6.92
N VAL A 142 20.34 7.71 7.34
CA VAL A 142 18.95 7.31 7.00
C VAL A 142 18.75 7.18 5.49
N ARG A 143 19.27 8.16 4.74
CA ARG A 143 19.18 8.18 3.27
C ARG A 143 19.81 6.96 2.63
N ARG A 144 20.95 6.50 3.14
CA ARG A 144 21.65 5.31 2.63
C ARG A 144 20.81 4.05 2.86
N ILE A 145 20.25 3.90 4.06
CA ILE A 145 19.40 2.76 4.42
C ILE A 145 18.15 2.68 3.55
N LEU A 146 17.47 3.82 3.35
CA LEU A 146 16.30 3.88 2.48
C LEU A 146 16.66 3.56 1.03
N ARG A 147 17.76 4.13 0.52
CA ARG A 147 18.26 3.86 -0.84
C ARG A 147 18.55 2.37 -1.05
N GLU A 148 19.26 1.72 -0.12
CA GLU A 148 19.53 0.28 -0.15
C GLU A 148 18.23 -0.53 -0.20
N GLY A 149 17.22 -0.13 0.58
CA GLY A 149 15.91 -0.78 0.56
C GLY A 149 15.21 -0.67 -0.79
N PHE A 150 15.15 0.53 -1.38
CA PHE A 150 14.54 0.74 -2.70
C PHE A 150 15.26 -0.03 -3.81
N GLN A 151 16.60 -0.11 -3.75
CA GLN A 151 17.40 -0.84 -4.73
C GLN A 151 17.13 -2.35 -4.75
N ARG A 152 16.59 -2.92 -3.65
CA ARG A 152 16.23 -4.34 -3.55
C ARG A 152 14.87 -4.68 -4.14
N LEU A 153 14.04 -3.69 -4.47
CA LEU A 153 12.71 -3.92 -5.02
C LEU A 153 12.82 -4.23 -6.53
N GLU A 154 12.73 -5.50 -6.89
CA GLU A 154 13.00 -5.98 -8.25
C GLU A 154 11.86 -5.67 -9.23
N ASN A 155 10.62 -5.68 -8.72
CA ASN A 155 9.40 -5.53 -9.52
C ASN A 155 8.73 -4.16 -9.33
N LEU A 156 9.46 -3.18 -8.81
CA LEU A 156 8.93 -1.84 -8.57
C LEU A 156 8.69 -1.11 -9.90
N GLU A 157 7.42 -0.92 -10.23
CA GLU A 157 6.96 -0.25 -11.45
C GLU A 157 6.72 1.25 -11.20
N GLU A 158 6.29 1.63 -9.99
CA GLU A 158 5.89 3.01 -9.68
C GLU A 158 6.27 3.45 -8.27
N VAL A 159 6.83 4.66 -8.19
CA VAL A 159 7.12 5.36 -6.93
C VAL A 159 6.50 6.75 -6.99
N VAL A 160 5.60 7.02 -6.07
CA VAL A 160 4.97 8.34 -5.90
C VAL A 160 5.48 8.94 -4.61
N SER A 161 5.92 10.20 -4.63
CA SER A 161 6.22 10.94 -3.41
C SER A 161 5.20 12.03 -3.19
N VAL A 162 4.68 12.14 -1.97
CA VAL A 162 3.61 13.09 -1.62
C VAL A 162 4.16 14.48 -1.31
N ARG A 163 5.35 14.57 -0.70
CA ARG A 163 5.93 15.84 -0.22
C ARG A 163 6.97 16.46 -1.16
N ASP A 164 7.72 15.65 -1.89
CA ASP A 164 8.91 16.11 -2.62
C ASP A 164 8.95 15.53 -4.04
N GLU A 165 9.45 16.29 -5.03
CA GLU A 165 9.79 15.68 -6.33
C GLU A 165 11.00 14.76 -6.12
N PHE A 166 10.75 13.45 -6.20
CA PHE A 166 11.75 12.41 -6.06
C PHE A 166 12.66 12.41 -7.30
N VAL A 167 13.87 12.97 -7.20
CA VAL A 167 14.85 12.88 -8.29
C VAL A 167 15.42 11.46 -8.32
N THR A 168 14.86 10.62 -9.20
CA THR A 168 15.36 9.25 -9.42
C THR A 168 16.46 9.23 -10.48
N PRO A 169 17.43 8.30 -10.38
CA PRO A 169 18.27 7.99 -11.52
C PRO A 169 17.43 7.29 -12.62
N HIS A 170 17.05 8.07 -13.63
CA HIS A 170 16.69 7.73 -15.02
C HIS A 170 15.64 6.63 -15.33
N LYS A 171 15.01 5.94 -14.37
CA LYS A 171 14.10 4.82 -14.69
C LYS A 171 12.74 4.76 -13.98
N LEU A 172 12.38 5.75 -13.18
CA LEU A 172 11.11 5.73 -12.44
C LEU A 172 10.23 6.92 -12.85
N ILE A 173 9.01 6.61 -13.30
CA ILE A 173 7.99 7.61 -13.58
C ILE A 173 7.44 8.08 -12.24
N VAL A 174 7.65 9.37 -11.93
CA VAL A 174 7.06 10.03 -10.76
C VAL A 174 5.72 10.60 -11.21
N ALA A 175 4.62 10.08 -10.65
CA ALA A 175 3.32 10.74 -10.80
C ALA A 175 3.28 11.91 -9.81
N ASP A 176 3.32 13.13 -10.32
CA ASP A 176 3.14 14.34 -9.53
C ASP A 176 1.66 14.44 -9.12
N GLN A 177 1.37 14.38 -7.81
CA GLN A 177 0.03 14.60 -7.28
C GLN A 177 -0.04 16.06 -6.83
N ALA A 178 -0.29 16.95 -7.80
CA ALA A 178 -0.72 18.30 -7.51
C ALA A 178 -2.02 18.22 -6.68
N THR A 179 -1.92 18.60 -5.41
CA THR A 179 -3.09 18.78 -4.55
C THR A 179 -3.87 19.98 -5.08
N THR A 180 -5.04 19.77 -5.65
CA THR A 180 -6.06 20.83 -5.72
C THR A 180 -7.45 20.24 -5.76
N ASN A 181 -8.30 20.83 -4.93
CA ASN A 181 -9.70 20.51 -4.70
C ASN A 181 -10.47 20.26 -6.00
N GLY A 182 -11.13 19.10 -6.11
CA GLY A 182 -12.25 18.86 -7.02
C GLY A 182 -11.91 19.02 -8.51
N THR A 183 -11.91 17.89 -9.23
CA THR A 183 -11.76 17.74 -10.69
C THR A 183 -10.38 17.20 -11.10
N ILE A 184 -10.42 15.95 -11.58
CA ILE A 184 -9.30 15.22 -12.15
C ILE A 184 -8.86 15.94 -13.44
N CYS A 185 -7.66 16.50 -13.46
CA CYS A 185 -6.98 16.84 -14.71
C CYS A 185 -5.99 15.73 -15.03
N ALA A 186 -6.35 14.89 -16.00
CA ALA A 186 -5.37 14.14 -16.76
C ALA A 186 -4.66 15.14 -17.66
N ASP A 187 -3.41 15.48 -17.38
CA ASP A 187 -2.43 15.95 -18.37
C ASP A 187 -1.08 16.18 -17.69
N ASN A 188 -0.11 15.30 -18.00
CA ASN A 188 1.23 15.67 -18.49
C ASN A 188 2.18 14.47 -18.40
N LEU A 189 2.19 13.69 -19.48
CA LEU A 189 3.31 12.84 -19.87
C LEU A 189 4.41 13.74 -20.44
N VAL A 190 5.52 13.93 -19.72
CA VAL A 190 6.74 14.45 -20.34
C VAL A 190 7.82 13.38 -20.30
N SER A 191 7.89 12.63 -21.39
CA SER A 191 9.09 11.95 -21.83
C SER A 191 9.98 12.95 -22.56
N LYS A 192 11.26 13.02 -22.22
CA LYS A 192 12.28 13.58 -23.12
C LYS A 192 13.55 12.74 -23.04
N SER A 193 13.67 11.83 -24.01
CA SER A 193 14.92 11.21 -24.40
C SER A 193 15.71 12.19 -25.28
N ARG A 194 16.97 12.41 -24.93
CA ARG A 194 18.08 12.55 -25.87
C ARG A 194 19.33 11.95 -25.25
#